data_AF-A0A9X7JJE3-F1
#
_entry.id   AF-A0A9X7JJE3-F1
#
_cell.length_a   1.000
_cell.length_b   1.000
_cell.length_c   1.000
_cell.angle_alpha   90.00
_cell.angle_beta   90.00
_cell.angle_gamma   90.00
#
_symmetry.space_group_name_H-M   'P 1'
#
loop_
_entity.id
_entity.type
_entity.pdbx_description
1 polymer ?
#
loop_
_entity_poly.entity_id
_entity_poly.type
_entity_poly.pdbx_seq_one_letter_code
_entity_poly.pdbx_strand_id
1 'polypeptide(L)' 'PGTALAGQAARGRGVSPRAFGRHRRAMARLTAELTAGRSPAGVTSVVLMDRGAVDVLREIAFA' A
#
# COMPACT_ATOMS: atom_id res chain seq x y z
N PRO A 1 -8.51 -3.75 9.40
CA PRO A 1 -8.74 -4.63 8.22
C PRO A 1 -10.16 -4.50 7.62
N GLY A 2 -11.17 -4.20 8.46
CA GLY A 2 -12.57 -4.08 8.03
C GLY A 2 -12.79 -3.21 6.79
N THR A 3 -12.23 -2.00 6.74
CA THR A 3 -12.36 -1.09 5.59
C THR A 3 -11.90 -1.71 4.27
N ALA A 4 -10.76 -2.42 4.27
CA ALA A 4 -10.23 -3.05 3.07
C ALA A 4 -11.10 -4.23 2.61
N LEU A 5 -11.57 -5.07 3.55
CA LEU A 5 -12.43 -6.22 3.25
C LEU A 5 -13.82 -5.77 2.78
N ALA A 6 -14.42 -4.78 3.45
CA ALA A 6 -15.69 -4.19 3.04
C ALA A 6 -15.60 -3.59 1.62
N GLY A 7 -14.48 -2.92 1.30
CA GLY A 7 -14.23 -2.41 -0.03
C GLY A 7 -14.09 -3.49 -1.11
N GLN A 8 -13.52 -4.65 -0.78
CA GLN A 8 -13.49 -5.80 -1.70
C GLN A 8 -14.90 -6.38 -1.88
N ALA A 9 -15.63 -6.59 -0.79
CA ALA A 9 -16.99 -7.14 -0.81
C ALA A 9 -17.96 -6.24 -1.61
N ALA A 10 -17.90 -4.92 -1.43
CA ALA A 10 -18.70 -3.96 -2.19
C ALA A 10 -18.43 -4.00 -3.71
N ARG A 11 -17.27 -4.53 -4.13
CA ARG A 11 -16.89 -4.73 -5.54
C ARG A 11 -17.16 -6.17 -6.02
N GLY A 12 -17.87 -6.98 -5.24
CA GLY A 12 -18.13 -8.39 -5.52
C GLY A 12 -16.89 -9.29 -5.42
N ARG A 13 -15.84 -8.85 -4.72
CA ARG A 13 -14.57 -9.58 -4.58
C ARG A 13 -14.40 -10.14 -3.17
N GLY A 14 -13.93 -11.39 -3.08
CA GLY A 14 -13.56 -12.04 -1.83
C GLY A 14 -12.06 -12.32 -1.76
N VAL A 15 -11.46 -12.18 -0.58
CA VAL A 15 -10.08 -12.61 -0.31
C VAL A 15 -10.06 -13.52 0.89
N SER A 16 -9.35 -14.65 0.81
CA SER A 16 -9.25 -15.56 1.95
C SER A 16 -8.49 -14.91 3.11
N PRO A 17 -8.79 -15.27 4.37
CA PRO A 17 -8.06 -14.76 5.53
C PRO A 17 -6.54 -14.98 5.41
N ARG A 18 -6.12 -16.15 4.89
CA ARG A 18 -4.71 -16.48 4.66
C ARG A 18 -4.07 -15.55 3.62
N ALA A 19 -4.72 -15.35 2.47
CA ALA A 19 -4.19 -14.48 1.42
C ALA A 19 -4.07 -13.03 1.91
N PHE A 20 -5.10 -12.54 2.60
CA PHE A 20 -5.09 -11.19 3.17
C PHE A 20 -4.05 -11.03 4.28
N GLY A 21 -3.88 -12.03 5.14
CA GLY A 21 -2.83 -12.06 6.15
C GLY A 21 -1.42 -12.04 5.55
N ARG A 22 -1.19 -12.82 4.48
CA ARG A 22 0.09 -12.79 3.74
C ARG A 22 0.35 -11.41 3.14
N HIS A 23 -0.65 -10.83 2.48
CA HIS A 23 -0.55 -9.49 1.89
C HIS A 23 -0.18 -8.45 2.96
N ARG A 24 -0.87 -8.44 4.11
CA ARG A 24 -0.57 -7.51 5.20
C ARG A 24 0.87 -7.62 5.71
N ARG A 25 1.39 -8.84 5.87
CA ARG A 25 2.78 -9.05 6.30
C ARG A 25 3.78 -8.52 5.27
N ALA A 26 3.54 -8.78 3.98
CA ALA A 26 4.39 -8.28 2.91
C ALA A 26 4.40 -6.74 2.86
N MET A 27 3.21 -6.11 2.96
CA MET A 27 3.10 -4.65 2.99
C MET A 27 3.74 -4.04 4.23
N ALA A 28 3.56 -4.64 5.41
CA ALA A 28 4.20 -4.17 6.64
C ALA A 28 5.73 -4.17 6.53
N ARG A 29 6.30 -5.24 5.96
CA ARG A 29 7.74 -5.32 5.70
C ARG A 29 8.19 -4.24 4.72
N LEU A 30 7.50 -4.09 3.60
CA LEU A 30 7.84 -3.09 2.59
C LEU A 30 7.80 -1.68 3.18
N THR A 31 6.73 -1.33 3.91
CA THR A 31 6.61 -0.03 4.57
C THR A 31 7.75 0.20 5.55
N ALA A 32 8.10 -0.78 6.39
CA ALA A 32 9.20 -0.66 7.34
C ALA A 32 10.56 -0.44 6.66
N GLU A 33 10.82 -1.12 5.55
CA GLU A 33 12.05 -0.92 4.76
C GLU A 33 12.09 0.48 4.15
N LEU A 34 11.00 0.93 3.53
CA LEU A 34 10.91 2.26 2.93
C LEU A 34 11.04 3.38 3.96
N THR A 35 10.39 3.27 5.12
CA THR A 35 10.52 4.26 6.21
C THR A 35 11.92 4.30 6.82
N ALA A 36 12.69 3.22 6.67
CA ALA A 36 14.08 3.16 7.07
C ALA A 36 15.05 3.58 5.94
N GLY A 37 14.54 4.20 4.86
CA GLY A 37 15.34 4.70 3.74
C GLY A 37 15.84 3.62 2.78
N ARG A 38 15.35 2.38 2.89
CA ARG A 38 15.74 1.28 1.99
C ARG A 38 14.75 1.16 0.84
N SER A 39 15.17 1.63 -0.34
CA SER A 39 14.42 1.46 -1.58
C SER A 39 14.65 0.07 -2.18
N PRO A 40 13.64 -0.56 -2.83
CA PRO A 40 13.85 -1.77 -3.61
C PRO A 40 14.86 -1.55 -4.75
N ALA A 41 15.55 -2.61 -5.14
CA ALA A 41 16.49 -2.57 -6.26
C ALA A 41 15.78 -2.10 -7.55
N GLY A 42 16.42 -1.16 -8.27
CA GLY A 42 15.89 -0.59 -9.50
C GLY A 42 14.84 0.52 -9.30
N VAL A 43 14.57 0.95 -8.06
CA VAL A 43 13.61 2.02 -7.78
C VAL A 43 14.33 3.35 -7.47
N THR A 44 14.17 4.32 -8.37
CA THR A 44 14.83 5.64 -8.31
C THR A 44 14.25 6.55 -7.23
N SER A 45 12.94 6.51 -6.97
CA SER A 45 12.31 7.31 -5.91
C SER A 45 11.09 6.60 -5.33
N VAL A 46 10.83 6.83 -4.04
CA VAL A 46 9.64 6.33 -3.34
C VAL A 46 9.09 7.42 -2.44
N VAL A 47 7.79 7.67 -2.53
CA VAL A 47 7.04 8.53 -1.61
C VAL A 47 5.95 7.70 -0.96
N LEU A 48 5.95 7.63 0.37
CA LEU A 48 4.89 6.96 1.13
C LEU A 48 3.82 7.99 1.50
N MET A 49 2.59 7.76 1.05
CA MET A 49 1.46 8.64 1.32
C MET A 49 0.40 7.88 2.12
N ASP A 50 -0.12 8.51 3.17
CA ASP A 50 -1.31 8.03 3.85
C ASP A 50 -2.58 8.39 3.07
N ARG A 51 -3.74 8.00 3.61
CA ARG A 51 -5.02 8.23 2.95
C ARG A 51 -5.33 9.71 2.74
N GLY A 52 -5.07 10.55 3.75
CA GLY A 52 -5.36 11.98 3.65
C GLY A 52 -4.44 12.69 2.66
N ALA A 53 -3.16 12.29 2.63
CA ALA A 53 -2.20 12.78 1.63
C ALA A 53 -2.61 12.42 0.20
N VAL A 54 -3.14 11.20 -0.02
CA VAL A 54 -3.66 10.78 -1.33
C VAL A 54 -4.91 11.58 -1.73
N ASP A 55 -5.80 11.88 -0.78
CA ASP A 55 -7.04 12.61 -1.06
C ASP A 55 -6.79 14.04 -1.58
N VAL A 56 -5.62 14.63 -1.28
CA VAL A 56 -5.20 15.95 -1.76
C VAL A 56 -4.14 15.90 -2.87
N LEU A 57 -3.70 14.71 -3.30
CA LEU A 57 -2.69 14.55 -4.34
C LEU A 57 -3.26 14.99 -5.70
N ARG A 58 -2.60 15.97 -6.33
CA ARG A 58 -3.04 16.54 -7.61
C ARG A 58 -2.19 16.11 -8.80
N GLU A 59 -0.88 15.92 -8.58
CA GLU A 59 0.08 15.66 -9.65
C GLU A 59 1.24 14.79 -9.14
N ILE A 60 1.72 13.91 -10.01
CA ILE A 60 2.97 13.17 -9.83
C ILE A 60 3.81 13.45 -11.06
N ALA A 61 4.92 14.17 -10.88
CA ALA A 61 5.85 14.50 -11.96
C ALA A 61 7.23 13.92 -11.67
N PHE A 62 7.92 13.52 -12.74
CA PHE A 62 9.31 13.09 -12.75
C PHE A 62 10.07 13.95 -13.76
N ALA A 63 11.35 14.19 -13.51
CA ALA A 63 12.23 14.90 -14.44
C ALA A 63 12.63 14.02 -15.63
#